data_AF-A0A5C7B6S0-F1
#
_entry.id   AF-A0A5C7B6S0-F1
#
_cell.length_a   1.000
_cell.length_b   1.000
_cell.length_c   1.000
_cell.angle_alpha   90.00
_cell.angle_beta   90.00
_cell.angle_gamma   90.00
#
_symmetry.space_group_name_H-M   'P 1'
#
loop_
_entity.id
_entity.type
_entity.pdbx_description
1 polymer ?
#
loop_
_entity_poly.entity_id
_entity_poly.type
_entity_poly.pdbx_seq_one_letter_code
_entity_poly.pdbx_strand_id
1 'polypeptide(L)'
;MKKILFLSVACLLFAGSQSSFAQTEANSQLASSSTIMQDFAQKKTNQVVNILARTNKLEADQQKKIYSIFASAEKKMNGIEAIEDASKKNAKRAKMQDYINSKLKTVLTEQQFKTYLENTIAK
;
A
#
# COMPACT_ATOMS: atom_id res chain seq x y z
N MET A 1 76.90 -20.50 -11.25
CA MET A 1 76.03 -21.60 -11.72
C MET A 1 74.71 -21.54 -10.96
N LYS A 2 73.62 -21.90 -11.65
CA LYS A 2 72.26 -22.22 -11.17
C LYS A 2 71.33 -21.06 -10.81
N LYS A 3 70.33 -20.96 -11.69
CA LYS A 3 69.18 -20.07 -11.74
C LYS A 3 68.15 -20.48 -10.70
N ILE A 4 67.53 -19.52 -10.01
CA ILE A 4 66.10 -19.59 -9.67
C ILE A 4 65.55 -18.17 -9.84
N LEU A 5 65.06 -17.89 -11.06
CA LEU A 5 64.04 -16.90 -11.31
C LEU A 5 62.70 -17.63 -11.13
N PHE A 6 61.81 -17.12 -10.28
CA PHE A 6 60.56 -16.52 -10.72
C PHE A 6 59.83 -15.94 -9.49
N LEU A 7 59.62 -14.64 -9.59
CA LEU A 7 59.15 -13.72 -8.58
C LEU A 7 57.65 -13.96 -8.32
N SER A 8 57.36 -14.60 -7.19
CA SER A 8 56.02 -14.80 -6.63
C SER A 8 55.53 -13.50 -5.98
N VAL A 9 54.80 -12.65 -6.71
CA VAL A 9 53.83 -11.71 -6.12
C VAL A 9 52.74 -11.39 -7.17
N ALA A 10 51.59 -12.04 -7.05
CA ALA A 10 50.35 -11.54 -7.65
C ALA A 10 49.17 -11.95 -6.76
N CYS A 11 48.83 -11.02 -5.86
CA CYS A 11 47.46 -10.70 -5.44
C CYS A 11 46.59 -11.84 -4.89
N LEU A 12 46.78 -12.15 -3.61
CA LEU A 12 45.69 -12.54 -2.72
C LEU A 12 44.66 -11.40 -2.64
N LEU A 13 43.75 -11.35 -3.61
CA LEU A 13 42.54 -10.50 -3.59
C LEU A 13 41.29 -11.39 -3.56
N PHE A 14 41.21 -12.28 -2.58
CA PHE A 14 39.95 -12.89 -2.16
C PHE A 14 39.67 -12.51 -0.71
N ALA A 15 39.62 -11.19 -0.49
CA ALA A 15 39.07 -10.62 0.73
C ALA A 15 37.56 -10.40 0.52
N GLY A 16 36.78 -11.22 1.20
CA GLY A 16 35.48 -10.84 1.75
C GLY A 16 34.30 -10.81 0.80
N SER A 17 33.37 -11.74 1.01
CA SER A 17 31.97 -11.41 1.32
C SER A 17 31.30 -12.65 1.87
N GLN A 18 31.31 -12.80 3.20
CA GLN A 18 30.37 -13.69 3.85
C GLN A 18 28.96 -13.11 3.68
N SER A 19 28.08 -13.83 3.01
CA SER A 19 26.64 -13.75 3.32
C SER A 19 26.07 -15.15 3.26
N SER A 20 25.86 -15.69 4.45
CA SER A 20 25.01 -16.83 4.72
C SER A 20 23.61 -16.52 4.19
N PHE A 21 23.18 -17.22 3.14
CA PHE A 21 21.76 -17.40 2.82
C PHE A 21 21.35 -18.80 3.27
N ALA A 22 21.42 -19.04 4.57
CA ALA A 22 20.56 -20.02 5.21
C ALA A 22 19.18 -19.36 5.40
N GLN A 23 18.11 -20.07 5.01
CA GLN A 23 16.69 -19.66 5.02
C GLN A 23 16.18 -18.99 3.74
N THR A 24 15.92 -19.80 2.70
CA THR A 24 14.87 -19.45 1.71
C THR A 24 13.86 -20.58 1.50
N GLU A 25 13.95 -21.70 2.23
CA GLU A 25 12.97 -22.79 2.17
C GLU A 25 12.35 -23.09 3.53
N ALA A 26 11.73 -22.08 4.17
CA ALA A 26 10.84 -22.31 5.32
C ALA A 26 9.90 -21.12 5.62
N ASN A 27 9.55 -20.29 4.64
CA ASN A 27 8.56 -19.23 4.86
C ASN A 27 7.66 -18.95 3.64
N SER A 28 7.36 -19.99 2.85
CA SER A 28 6.39 -19.91 1.76
C SER A 28 4.95 -20.12 2.24
N GLN A 29 4.69 -20.05 3.54
CA GLN A 29 3.37 -20.29 4.14
C GLN A 29 2.95 -19.24 5.17
N LEU A 30 3.33 -17.96 5.00
CA LEU A 30 2.70 -16.85 5.73
C LEU A 30 2.49 -15.58 4.90
N ALA A 31 2.81 -15.60 3.60
CA ALA A 31 2.73 -14.43 2.72
C ALA A 31 1.49 -14.41 1.78
N SER A 32 0.53 -15.33 1.95
CA SER A 32 -0.63 -15.42 1.03
C SER A 32 -1.91 -14.70 1.49
N SER A 33 -1.94 -14.15 2.71
CA SER A 33 -3.11 -13.38 3.18
C SER A 33 -2.93 -11.86 3.06
N SER A 34 -1.70 -11.37 2.91
CA SER A 34 -1.37 -9.93 2.94
C SER A 34 -1.51 -9.25 1.58
N THR A 35 -1.30 -9.99 0.49
CA THR A 35 -1.19 -9.43 -0.87
C THR A 35 -2.55 -9.03 -1.45
N ILE A 36 -3.64 -9.73 -1.08
CA ILE A 36 -5.01 -9.37 -1.49
C ILE A 36 -5.56 -8.21 -0.63
N MET A 37 -5.11 -8.09 0.62
CA MET A 37 -5.51 -7.05 1.58
C MET A 37 -4.77 -5.70 1.42
N GLN A 38 -3.82 -5.60 0.49
CA GLN A 38 -3.14 -4.32 0.21
C GLN A 38 -3.76 -3.62 -1.02
N ASP A 39 -4.45 -4.38 -1.88
CA ASP A 39 -4.99 -3.88 -3.15
C ASP A 39 -6.16 -2.91 -2.96
N PHE A 40 -7.11 -3.19 -2.04
CA PHE A 40 -8.26 -2.30 -1.86
C PHE A 40 -7.85 -0.92 -1.35
N ALA A 41 -7.06 -0.88 -0.27
CA ALA A 41 -6.64 0.38 0.35
C ALA A 41 -5.79 1.21 -0.62
N GLN A 42 -4.86 0.56 -1.32
CA GLN A 42 -4.03 1.21 -2.33
C GLN A 42 -4.85 1.71 -3.51
N LYS A 43 -5.76 0.89 -4.06
CA LYS A 43 -6.63 1.25 -5.19
C LYS A 43 -7.54 2.42 -4.85
N LYS A 44 -8.16 2.42 -3.68
CA LYS A 44 -9.03 3.52 -3.22
C LYS A 44 -8.26 4.80 -2.94
N THR A 45 -7.06 4.68 -2.37
CA THR A 45 -6.16 5.83 -2.21
C THR A 45 -5.78 6.41 -3.56
N ASN A 46 -5.36 5.57 -4.51
CA ASN A 46 -5.03 5.99 -5.87
C ASN A 46 -6.23 6.62 -6.58
N GLN A 47 -7.44 6.15 -6.34
CA GLN A 47 -8.66 6.78 -6.87
C GLN A 47 -8.81 8.21 -6.36
N VAL A 48 -8.65 8.44 -5.04
CA VAL A 48 -8.71 9.80 -4.46
C VAL A 48 -7.57 10.67 -5.01
N VAL A 49 -6.35 10.14 -5.08
CA VAL A 49 -5.20 10.83 -5.66
C VAL A 49 -5.48 11.25 -7.11
N ASN A 50 -6.03 10.35 -7.93
CA ASN A 50 -6.31 10.62 -9.34
C ASN A 50 -7.43 11.66 -9.52
N ILE A 51 -8.46 11.65 -8.66
CA ILE A 51 -9.51 12.69 -8.66
C ILE A 51 -8.89 14.07 -8.38
N LEU A 52 -7.96 14.13 -7.43
CA LEU A 52 -7.39 15.40 -6.95
C LEU A 52 -6.16 15.86 -7.74
N ALA A 53 -5.51 14.97 -8.51
CA ALA A 53 -4.27 15.24 -9.23
C ALA A 53 -4.37 16.41 -10.22
N ARG A 54 -5.56 16.69 -10.77
CA ARG A 54 -5.76 17.70 -11.82
C ARG A 54 -6.08 19.10 -11.29
N THR A 55 -6.60 19.20 -10.08
CA THR A 55 -7.22 20.43 -9.58
C THR A 55 -6.69 20.88 -8.23
N ASN A 56 -6.29 19.95 -7.36
CA ASN A 56 -5.71 20.25 -6.05
C ASN A 56 -4.86 19.08 -5.57
N LYS A 57 -3.57 19.09 -5.94
CA LYS A 57 -2.63 18.01 -5.61
C LYS A 57 -2.59 17.77 -4.10
N LEU A 58 -2.53 16.49 -3.72
CA LEU A 58 -2.37 16.08 -2.33
C LEU A 58 -0.92 16.28 -1.86
N GLU A 59 -0.76 16.69 -0.61
CA GLU A 59 0.51 16.59 0.07
C GLU A 59 0.86 15.13 0.41
N ALA A 60 2.15 14.82 0.53
CA ALA A 60 2.62 13.47 0.80
C ALA A 60 2.07 12.91 2.13
N ASP A 61 1.87 13.75 3.14
CA ASP A 61 1.29 13.35 4.42
C ASP A 61 -0.21 13.05 4.32
N GLN A 62 -0.94 13.84 3.50
CA GLN A 62 -2.36 13.58 3.24
C GLN A 62 -2.55 12.22 2.57
N GLN A 63 -1.72 11.87 1.59
CA GLN A 63 -1.79 10.57 0.91
C GLN A 63 -1.60 9.38 1.87
N LYS A 64 -0.66 9.49 2.82
CA LYS A 64 -0.44 8.46 3.85
C LYS A 64 -1.66 8.33 4.78
N LYS A 65 -2.23 9.45 5.22
CA LYS A 65 -3.44 9.47 6.05
C LYS A 65 -4.64 8.87 5.32
N ILE A 66 -4.82 9.18 4.04
CA ILE A 66 -5.87 8.60 3.18
C ILE A 66 -5.70 7.07 3.08
N TYR A 67 -4.48 6.59 2.85
CA TYR A 67 -4.20 5.15 2.85
C TYR A 67 -4.58 4.49 4.17
N SER A 68 -4.20 5.10 5.30
CA SER A 68 -4.54 4.57 6.63
C SER A 68 -6.06 4.49 6.88
N ILE A 69 -6.83 5.47 6.39
CA ILE A 69 -8.30 5.46 6.43
C ILE A 69 -8.85 4.25 5.68
N PHE A 70 -8.41 4.04 4.43
CA PHE A 70 -8.93 2.93 3.63
C PHE A 70 -8.46 1.56 4.13
N ALA A 71 -7.22 1.44 4.61
CA ALA A 71 -6.72 0.23 5.26
C ALA A 71 -7.53 -0.14 6.51
N SER A 72 -7.94 0.86 7.30
CA SER A 72 -8.80 0.65 8.47
C SER A 72 -10.23 0.27 8.09
N ALA A 73 -10.74 0.84 6.98
CA ALA A 73 -12.08 0.56 6.47
C ALA A 73 -12.18 -0.84 5.82
N GLU A 74 -11.10 -1.36 5.25
CA GLU A 74 -11.07 -2.63 4.52
C GLU A 74 -11.58 -3.82 5.36
N LYS A 75 -11.10 -3.97 6.60
CA LYS A 75 -11.57 -5.06 7.49
C LYS A 75 -13.08 -5.01 7.71
N LYS A 76 -13.64 -3.80 7.87
CA LYS A 76 -15.08 -3.61 8.06
C LYS A 76 -15.83 -3.84 6.74
N MET A 77 -15.25 -3.46 5.61
CA MET A 77 -15.83 -3.69 4.29
C MET A 77 -15.93 -5.18 3.99
N ASN A 78 -14.91 -5.98 4.29
CA ASN A 78 -14.95 -7.44 4.11
C ASN A 78 -16.09 -8.08 4.92
N GLY A 79 -16.30 -7.61 6.15
CA GLY A 79 -17.45 -8.05 6.96
C GLY A 79 -18.80 -7.63 6.40
N ILE A 80 -18.88 -6.53 5.64
CA ILE A 80 -20.10 -6.11 4.93
C ILE A 80 -20.31 -6.96 3.67
N GLU A 81 -19.24 -7.26 2.93
CA GLU A 81 -19.29 -8.08 1.72
C GLU A 81 -19.78 -9.51 1.99
N ALA A 82 -19.46 -10.06 3.17
CA ALA A 82 -19.90 -11.37 3.62
C ALA A 82 -21.40 -11.45 3.98
N ILE A 83 -22.14 -10.33 4.02
CA ILE A 83 -23.58 -10.34 4.31
C ILE A 83 -24.35 -10.92 3.12
N GLU A 84 -25.26 -11.87 3.32
CA GLU A 84 -26.04 -12.43 2.21
C GLU A 84 -27.18 -11.51 1.76
N ASP A 85 -27.88 -10.91 2.72
CA ASP A 85 -28.99 -9.98 2.47
C ASP A 85 -28.49 -8.70 1.77
N ALA A 86 -28.92 -8.53 0.52
CA ALA A 86 -28.51 -7.41 -0.33
C ALA A 86 -28.94 -6.05 0.23
N SER A 87 -30.12 -5.96 0.85
CA SER A 87 -30.63 -4.72 1.44
C SER A 87 -29.77 -4.30 2.64
N LYS A 88 -29.50 -5.24 3.54
CA LYS A 88 -28.62 -5.02 4.70
C LYS A 88 -27.19 -4.71 4.26
N LYS A 89 -26.67 -5.41 3.25
CA LYS A 89 -25.35 -5.15 2.67
C LYS A 89 -25.25 -3.71 2.15
N ASN A 90 -26.20 -3.29 1.32
CA ASN A 90 -26.21 -1.94 0.74
C ASN A 90 -26.36 -0.86 1.81
N ALA A 91 -27.23 -1.06 2.80
CA ALA A 91 -27.36 -0.13 3.92
C ALA A 91 -26.06 0.02 4.72
N LYS A 92 -25.32 -1.07 4.94
CA LYS A 92 -24.01 -1.00 5.62
C LYS A 92 -22.92 -0.40 4.75
N ARG A 93 -22.92 -0.66 3.43
CA ARG A 93 -22.00 -0.01 2.48
C ARG A 93 -22.19 1.51 2.48
N ALA A 94 -23.44 1.99 2.46
CA ALA A 94 -23.73 3.42 2.55
C ALA A 94 -23.16 4.03 3.84
N LYS A 95 -23.42 3.40 5.00
CA LYS A 95 -22.84 3.84 6.28
C LYS A 95 -21.30 3.82 6.30
N MET A 96 -20.70 2.84 5.62
CA MET A 96 -19.24 2.78 5.49
C MET A 96 -18.71 3.93 4.62
N GLN A 97 -19.40 4.27 3.55
CA GLN A 97 -19.05 5.41 2.71
C GLN A 97 -19.17 6.73 3.49
N ASP A 98 -20.21 6.91 4.30
CA ASP A 98 -20.36 8.10 5.15
C ASP A 98 -19.22 8.21 6.18
N TYR A 99 -18.84 7.08 6.78
CA TYR A 99 -17.69 7.02 7.70
C TYR A 99 -16.39 7.43 6.99
N ILE A 100 -16.13 6.87 5.80
CA ILE A 100 -14.94 7.22 5.00
C ILE A 100 -14.97 8.70 4.64
N ASN A 101 -16.09 9.24 4.17
CA ASN A 101 -16.24 10.65 3.82
C ASN A 101 -15.97 11.56 5.01
N SER A 102 -16.51 11.22 6.19
CA SER A 102 -16.25 11.94 7.44
C SER A 102 -14.76 11.97 7.76
N LYS A 103 -14.05 10.85 7.62
CA LYS A 103 -12.60 10.78 7.85
C LYS A 103 -11.80 11.56 6.81
N LEU A 104 -12.14 11.45 5.52
CA LEU A 104 -11.49 12.20 4.46
C LEU A 104 -11.63 13.72 4.65
N LYS A 105 -12.77 14.20 5.13
CA LYS A 105 -12.98 15.63 5.45
C LYS A 105 -11.99 16.15 6.51
N THR A 106 -11.46 15.30 7.38
CA THR A 106 -10.46 15.70 8.39
C THR A 106 -9.03 15.77 7.85
N VAL A 107 -8.78 15.16 6.69
CA VAL A 107 -7.44 15.07 6.08
C VAL A 107 -7.31 16.01 4.88
N LEU A 108 -8.39 16.17 4.12
CA LEU A 108 -8.47 17.03 2.94
C LEU A 108 -8.82 18.46 3.34
N THR A 109 -8.34 19.43 2.56
CA THR A 109 -8.88 20.79 2.64
C THR A 109 -10.33 20.81 2.19
N GLU A 110 -11.07 21.86 2.55
CA GLU A 110 -12.48 22.01 2.15
C GLU A 110 -12.66 21.94 0.63
N GLN A 111 -11.76 22.59 -0.12
CA GLN A 111 -11.78 22.56 -1.59
C GLN A 111 -11.48 21.17 -2.15
N GLN A 112 -10.46 20.47 -1.62
CA GLN A 112 -10.15 19.09 -2.01
C GLN A 112 -11.32 18.15 -1.72
N PHE A 113 -11.94 18.27 -0.54
CA PHE A 113 -13.07 17.44 -0.16
C PHE A 113 -14.29 17.70 -1.06
N LYS A 114 -14.56 18.96 -1.41
CA LYS A 114 -15.61 19.32 -2.36
C LYS A 114 -15.38 18.68 -3.73
N THR A 115 -14.19 18.82 -4.30
CA THR A 115 -13.83 18.18 -5.58
C THR A 115 -13.98 16.66 -5.52
N TYR A 116 -13.57 16.04 -4.40
CA TYR A 116 -13.76 14.62 -4.18
C TYR A 116 -15.25 14.22 -4.23
N LEU A 117 -16.12 14.92 -3.50
CA LEU A 117 -17.55 14.62 -3.47
C LEU A 117 -18.21 14.79 -4.84
N GLU A 118 -17.93 15.88 -5.55
CA GLU A 118 -18.47 16.13 -6.89
C GLU A 118 -18.14 15.00 -7.87
N ASN A 119 -16.92 14.45 -7.80
CA ASN A 119 -16.48 13.36 -8.67
C ASN A 119 -16.90 11.95 -8.19
N THR A 120 -17.47 11.83 -6.99
CA THR A 120 -17.89 10.55 -6.40
C THR A 120 -19.40 10.40 -6.35
N ILE A 121 -20.16 11.51 -6.28
CA ILE A 121 -21.63 11.54 -6.27
C ILE A 121 -22.20 11.68 -7.69
N ALA A 122 -21.47 12.30 -8.63
CA ALA A 122 -21.95 12.54 -10.00
C ALA A 122 -21.85 11.31 -10.95
N LYS A 123 -21.73 10.10 -10.41
CA LYS A 123 -21.72 8.83 -11.16
C LYS A 123 -22.75 7.87 -10.58
#